data_AF-A0A819BR85-F1
#
_entry.id   AF-A0A819BR85-F1
#
_cell.length_a   1.000
_cell.length_b   1.000
_cell.length_c   1.000
_cell.angle_alpha   90.00
_cell.angle_beta   90.00
_cell.angle_gamma   90.00
#
_symmetry.space_group_name_H-M   'P 1'
#
loop_
_entity.id
_entity.type
_entity.pdbx_description
1 polymer ?
#
loop_
_entity_poly.entity_id
_entity_poly.type
_entity_poly.pdbx_seq_one_letter_code
_entity_poly.pdbx_strand_id
1 'polypeptide(L)'
;MESKKIISQCPLSISTIEGLLHDAYIPGLVAIVVNSTGILYEQAIGYHSPIISNECKPMNSSNSIFVLASISKTFIAVAVMQLVELNHLNLDTDINHYLSSEMKVIHPLHPNIPITIRHLLSHTAGIKSNFEEELKHFKPNDDFTQTNLTKIISKYLNNKSNWLSESPGNVTHYSNIGPSLAALIVEHVTNMSFEQYVQNNILKRLDIDKNEAAYRISNFERRKKDLVEHFIYNSSWLEKFQNLVPQLNIIQASNSSDWLYIPHYGESDYPSGSLRMSARSLAIFLQ
;
A
#
# COMPACT_ATOMS: atom_id res chain seq x y z
N MET A 1 -3.67 2.97 41.57
CA MET A 1 -2.68 3.11 40.49
C MET A 1 -2.69 4.56 40.08
N GLU A 2 -1.66 5.32 40.46
CA GLU A 2 -1.50 6.71 40.05
C GLU A 2 -1.36 6.76 38.52
N SER A 3 -2.27 7.47 37.87
CA SER A 3 -2.10 7.87 36.49
C SER A 3 -0.82 8.68 36.40
N LYS A 4 0.25 8.10 35.83
CA LYS A 4 1.41 8.88 35.42
C LYS A 4 0.89 9.95 34.47
N LYS A 5 0.79 11.18 34.98
CA LYS A 5 0.59 12.39 34.20
C LYS A 5 1.67 12.34 33.12
N ILE A 6 1.28 12.10 31.87
CA ILE A 6 2.18 12.27 30.74
C ILE A 6 2.62 13.73 30.83
N ILE A 7 3.86 13.94 31.22
CA ILE A 7 4.43 15.27 31.33
C ILE A 7 4.45 15.80 29.89
N SER A 8 3.61 16.80 29.64
CA SER A 8 3.66 17.64 28.46
C SER A 8 4.97 18.41 28.48
N GLN A 9 6.02 17.84 27.89
CA GLN A 9 7.06 18.66 27.31
C GLN A 9 6.79 18.71 25.82
N CYS A 10 6.76 19.93 25.32
CA CYS A 10 6.45 20.40 23.97
C CYS A 10 6.83 19.44 22.83
N PRO A 11 6.18 19.57 21.65
CA PRO A 11 6.68 18.90 20.45
C PRO A 11 8.18 19.19 20.29
N LEU A 12 8.95 18.17 19.90
CA LEU A 12 10.37 18.32 19.58
C LEU A 12 10.55 19.53 18.64
N SER A 13 11.60 20.33 18.83
CA SER A 13 11.87 21.42 17.89
C SER A 13 12.15 20.84 16.50
N ILE A 14 11.86 21.62 15.46
CA ILE A 14 12.16 21.24 14.08
C ILE A 14 13.63 20.83 13.94
N SER A 15 14.55 21.59 14.55
CA SER A 15 15.98 21.28 14.56
C SER A 15 16.32 19.93 15.21
N THR A 16 15.60 19.53 16.27
CA THR A 16 15.80 18.21 16.88
C THR A 16 15.32 17.12 15.93
N ILE A 17 14.18 17.31 15.26
CA ILE A 17 13.67 16.32 14.31
C ILE A 17 14.59 16.23 13.09
N GLU A 18 15.09 17.35 12.57
CA GLU A 18 16.07 17.38 11.48
C GLU A 18 17.35 16.63 11.85
N GLY A 19 17.86 16.81 13.08
CA GLY A 19 19.00 16.04 13.59
C GLY A 19 18.72 14.53 13.60
N LEU A 20 17.56 14.12 14.12
CA LEU A 20 17.16 12.70 14.14
C LEU A 20 17.00 12.11 12.73
N LEU A 21 16.45 12.88 11.78
CA LEU A 21 16.33 12.45 10.38
C LEU A 21 17.71 12.31 9.73
N HIS A 22 18.64 13.22 10.01
CA HIS A 22 20.01 13.14 9.54
C HIS A 22 20.72 11.89 10.07
N ASP A 23 20.66 11.66 11.39
CA ASP A 23 21.27 10.49 12.04
C ASP A 23 20.67 9.16 11.56
N ALA A 24 19.39 9.17 11.17
CA ALA A 24 18.69 8.00 10.65
C ALA A 24 18.82 7.82 9.12
N TYR A 25 19.53 8.71 8.42
CA TYR A 25 19.58 8.74 6.95
C TYR A 25 18.18 8.73 6.33
N ILE A 26 17.32 9.65 6.79
CA ILE A 26 15.99 9.88 6.23
C ILE A 26 15.98 11.28 5.62
N PRO A 27 15.79 11.43 4.29
CA PRO A 27 15.87 12.74 3.64
C PRO A 27 14.79 13.73 4.08
N GLY A 28 13.60 13.24 4.40
CA GLY A 28 12.47 14.06 4.79
C GLY A 28 11.31 13.25 5.33
N LEU A 29 10.41 13.94 6.02
CA LEU A 29 9.27 13.38 6.72
C LEU A 29 8.10 14.38 6.68
N VAL A 30 6.87 13.85 6.67
CA VAL A 30 5.69 14.62 7.09
C VAL A 30 5.04 13.91 8.27
N ALA A 31 4.76 14.66 9.33
CA ALA A 31 4.05 14.19 10.51
C ALA A 31 2.76 14.99 10.71
N ILE A 32 1.64 14.29 10.83
CA ILE A 32 0.32 14.88 11.09
C ILE A 32 -0.34 14.12 12.24
N VAL A 33 -0.89 14.85 13.22
CA VAL A 33 -1.70 14.29 14.31
C VAL A 33 -3.11 14.83 14.16
N VAL A 34 -4.10 13.93 14.21
CA VAL A 34 -5.52 14.25 14.06
C VAL A 34 -6.34 13.72 15.23
N ASN A 35 -7.50 14.31 15.44
CA ASN A 35 -8.59 13.76 16.25
C ASN A 35 -9.93 14.00 15.53
N SER A 36 -11.04 13.66 16.19
CA SER A 36 -12.40 13.85 15.64
C SER A 36 -12.78 15.31 15.33
N THR A 37 -11.98 16.29 15.78
CA THR A 37 -12.23 17.73 15.52
C THR A 37 -11.32 18.31 14.44
N GLY A 38 -10.32 17.56 13.97
CA GLY A 38 -9.42 17.98 12.89
C GLY A 38 -7.95 17.73 13.19
N ILE A 39 -7.10 18.50 12.50
CA ILE A 39 -5.63 18.44 12.62
C ILE A 39 -5.16 19.18 13.86
N LEU A 40 -4.43 18.48 14.73
CA LEU A 40 -3.82 19.00 15.96
C LEU A 40 -2.37 19.43 15.78
N TYR A 41 -1.66 18.79 14.85
CA TYR A 41 -0.26 19.04 14.54
C TYR A 41 0.01 18.68 13.08
N GLU A 42 0.78 19.49 12.38
CA GLU A 42 1.15 19.28 10.99
C GLU A 42 2.55 19.86 10.77
N GLN A 43 3.51 19.01 10.40
CA GLN A 43 4.88 19.41 10.15
C GLN A 43 5.47 18.63 8.99
N ALA A 44 6.08 19.34 8.04
CA ALA A 44 6.86 18.78 6.95
C ALA A 44 8.31 19.23 7.11
N ILE A 45 9.25 18.28 7.05
CA ILE A 45 10.67 18.49 7.38
C ILE A 45 11.52 17.78 6.34
N GLY A 46 12.63 18.40 5.95
CA GLY A 46 13.57 17.82 4.97
C GLY A 46 13.05 17.88 3.53
N TYR A 47 13.51 16.95 2.71
CA TYR A 47 13.38 17.00 1.26
C TYR A 47 12.89 15.66 0.67
N HIS A 48 12.35 15.72 -0.55
CA HIS A 48 11.85 14.55 -1.30
C HIS A 48 12.93 13.51 -1.61
N SER A 49 14.19 13.93 -1.63
CA SER A 49 15.37 13.12 -1.93
C SER A 49 16.52 13.54 -1.00
N PRO A 50 17.55 12.70 -0.80
CA PRO A 50 18.78 13.16 -0.16
C PRO A 50 19.38 14.34 -0.95
N ILE A 51 20.19 15.17 -0.28
CA ILE A 51 20.86 16.34 -0.86
C ILE A 51 22.07 15.88 -1.72
N ILE A 52 21.75 15.10 -2.74
CA ILE A 52 22.67 14.55 -3.75
C ILE A 52 22.17 14.81 -5.17
N SER A 53 20.90 15.22 -5.32
CA SER A 53 20.32 15.76 -6.54
C SER A 53 20.46 17.28 -6.57
N ASN A 54 20.46 17.87 -7.77
CA ASN A 54 20.44 19.34 -7.92
C ASN A 54 19.06 19.95 -7.61
N GLU A 55 18.04 19.11 -7.37
CA GLU A 55 16.66 19.51 -7.10
C GLU A 55 16.33 19.28 -5.62
N CYS A 56 16.66 20.26 -4.78
CA CYS A 56 16.32 20.24 -3.35
C CYS A 56 14.84 20.60 -3.14
N LYS A 57 13.94 19.65 -3.39
CA LYS A 57 12.49 19.86 -3.20
C LYS A 57 12.07 19.65 -1.74
N PRO A 58 11.59 20.68 -1.02
CA PRO A 58 11.19 20.53 0.37
C PRO A 58 9.93 19.67 0.50
N MET A 59 9.84 18.94 1.61
CA MET A 59 8.63 18.25 2.00
C MET A 59 7.47 19.24 2.23
N ASN A 60 6.27 18.78 1.91
CA ASN A 60 5.02 19.51 2.05
C ASN A 60 3.88 18.52 2.30
N SER A 61 3.04 18.80 3.29
CA SER A 61 2.01 17.87 3.76
C SER A 61 0.88 17.59 2.79
N SER A 62 0.49 18.57 1.97
CA SER A 62 -0.56 18.44 0.95
C SER A 62 0.00 18.00 -0.40
N ASN A 63 1.23 18.42 -0.71
CA ASN A 63 1.77 18.22 -2.04
C ASN A 63 2.64 16.98 -2.14
N SER A 64 3.41 16.61 -1.12
CA SER A 64 4.31 15.44 -1.23
C SER A 64 3.49 14.17 -1.23
N ILE A 65 3.57 13.42 -2.33
CA ILE A 65 2.82 12.20 -2.55
C ILE A 65 3.70 11.00 -2.23
N PHE A 66 3.28 10.21 -1.24
CA PHE A 66 3.98 9.02 -0.79
C PHE A 66 3.25 7.78 -1.27
N VAL A 67 3.98 6.69 -1.54
CA VAL A 67 3.38 5.36 -1.62
C VAL A 67 3.05 4.87 -0.22
N LEU A 68 1.81 4.44 0.00
CA LEU A 68 1.32 4.05 1.33
C LEU A 68 1.69 2.63 1.74
N ALA A 69 2.22 1.82 0.80
CA ALA A 69 2.49 0.40 1.04
C ALA A 69 1.27 -0.28 1.66
N SER A 70 1.47 -1.09 2.70
CA SER A 70 0.40 -1.90 3.33
C SER A 70 -0.73 -1.10 3.97
N ILE A 71 -0.59 0.22 4.19
CA ILE A 71 -1.72 1.07 4.59
C ILE A 71 -2.83 1.02 3.53
N SER A 72 -2.50 0.78 2.25
CA SER A 72 -3.48 0.60 1.16
C SER A 72 -4.56 -0.46 1.46
N LYS A 73 -4.27 -1.46 2.30
CA LYS A 73 -5.23 -2.50 2.69
C LYS A 73 -6.39 -1.96 3.53
N THR A 74 -6.20 -0.83 4.21
CA THR A 74 -7.28 -0.16 4.94
C THR A 74 -8.39 0.31 3.98
N PHE A 75 -8.04 0.79 2.79
CA PHE A 75 -9.00 1.17 1.75
C PHE A 75 -9.73 -0.05 1.17
N ILE A 76 -9.06 -1.20 1.05
CA ILE A 76 -9.70 -2.47 0.68
C ILE A 76 -10.73 -2.85 1.74
N ALA A 77 -10.36 -2.80 3.02
CA ALA A 77 -11.27 -3.13 4.11
C ALA A 77 -12.48 -2.19 4.14
N VAL A 78 -12.29 -0.87 3.98
CA VAL A 78 -13.40 0.09 3.90
C VAL A 78 -14.32 -0.21 2.71
N ALA A 79 -13.78 -0.49 1.52
CA ALA A 79 -14.58 -0.82 0.34
C ALA A 79 -15.43 -2.10 0.56
N VAL A 80 -14.83 -3.13 1.14
CA VAL A 80 -15.56 -4.35 1.52
C VAL A 80 -16.66 -4.03 2.53
N MET A 81 -16.36 -3.28 3.58
CA MET A 81 -17.32 -2.98 4.63
C MET A 81 -18.48 -2.10 4.15
N GLN A 82 -18.24 -1.17 3.22
CA GLN A 82 -19.31 -0.43 2.54
C GLN A 82 -20.26 -1.38 1.80
N LEU A 83 -19.74 -2.39 1.09
CA LEU A 83 -20.57 -3.38 0.42
C LEU A 83 -21.27 -4.36 1.38
N VAL A 84 -20.68 -4.63 2.55
CA VAL A 84 -21.33 -5.40 3.63
C VAL A 84 -22.52 -4.62 4.19
N GLU A 85 -22.34 -3.33 4.48
CA GLU A 85 -23.42 -2.45 4.98
C GLU A 85 -24.58 -2.34 3.97
N LEU A 86 -24.27 -2.35 2.67
CA LEU A 86 -25.25 -2.36 1.59
C LEU A 86 -25.85 -3.75 1.30
N ASN A 87 -25.52 -4.78 2.09
CA ASN A 87 -25.95 -6.18 1.91
C ASN A 87 -25.52 -6.82 0.56
N HIS A 88 -24.52 -6.27 -0.11
CA HIS A 88 -23.93 -6.87 -1.31
C HIS A 88 -22.90 -7.95 -0.99
N LEU A 89 -22.25 -7.86 0.18
CA LEU A 89 -21.29 -8.84 0.69
C LEU A 89 -21.67 -9.32 2.08
N ASN A 90 -21.25 -10.54 2.41
CA ASN A 90 -21.28 -11.07 3.76
C ASN A 90 -19.87 -11.61 4.09
N LEU A 91 -19.36 -11.28 5.28
CA LEU A 91 -17.99 -11.60 5.66
C LEU A 91 -17.72 -13.11 5.81
N ASP A 92 -18.76 -13.90 6.07
CA ASP A 92 -18.68 -15.32 6.41
C ASP A 92 -19.19 -16.26 5.31
N THR A 93 -19.71 -15.69 4.21
CA THR A 93 -20.04 -16.45 3.00
C THR A 93 -18.77 -16.89 2.27
N ASP A 94 -18.80 -18.08 1.67
CA ASP A 94 -17.74 -18.56 0.79
C ASP A 94 -17.53 -17.57 -0.37
N ILE A 95 -16.28 -17.13 -0.56
CA ILE A 95 -15.91 -16.15 -1.59
C ILE A 95 -16.30 -16.57 -3.01
N ASN A 96 -16.43 -17.88 -3.27
CA ASN A 96 -16.82 -18.40 -4.58
C ASN A 96 -18.27 -18.05 -4.96
N HIS A 97 -19.09 -17.54 -4.03
CA HIS A 97 -20.40 -16.96 -4.34
C HIS A 97 -20.30 -15.59 -5.02
N TYR A 98 -19.16 -14.90 -4.88
CA TYR A 98 -18.95 -13.55 -5.41
C TYR A 98 -18.01 -13.52 -6.62
N LEU A 99 -17.29 -14.61 -6.88
CA LEU A 99 -16.38 -14.76 -8.01
C LEU A 99 -17.08 -15.37 -9.23
N SER A 100 -16.54 -15.13 -10.42
CA SER A 100 -17.07 -15.78 -11.63
C SER A 100 -16.81 -17.29 -11.62
N SER A 101 -17.61 -18.05 -12.36
CA SER A 101 -17.43 -19.52 -12.48
C SER A 101 -16.07 -19.94 -13.05
N GLU A 102 -15.40 -19.04 -13.76
CA GLU A 102 -14.07 -19.23 -14.36
C GLU A 102 -12.94 -19.01 -13.35
N MET A 103 -13.23 -18.40 -12.19
CA MET A 103 -12.26 -18.14 -11.12
C MET A 103 -12.76 -18.69 -9.79
N LYS A 104 -12.60 -20.00 -9.61
CA LYS A 104 -12.81 -20.64 -8.30
C LYS A 104 -11.53 -20.69 -7.50
N VAL A 105 -11.63 -20.36 -6.22
CA VAL A 105 -10.54 -20.44 -5.26
C VAL A 105 -10.85 -21.54 -4.26
N ILE A 106 -10.05 -22.61 -4.30
CA ILE A 106 -10.20 -23.80 -3.45
C ILE A 106 -8.85 -24.08 -2.79
N HIS A 107 -8.85 -24.21 -1.46
CA HIS A 107 -7.64 -24.56 -0.73
C HIS A 107 -7.21 -26.00 -1.10
N PRO A 108 -6.00 -26.23 -1.66
CA PRO A 108 -5.64 -27.52 -2.24
C PRO A 108 -5.51 -28.65 -1.21
N LEU A 109 -5.22 -28.32 0.05
CA LEU A 109 -5.11 -29.28 1.15
C LEU A 109 -6.39 -29.37 2.01
N HIS A 110 -7.33 -28.44 1.83
CA HIS A 110 -8.55 -28.32 2.65
C HIS A 110 -9.76 -27.97 1.76
N PRO A 111 -10.08 -28.76 0.72
CA PRO A 111 -11.03 -28.37 -0.31
C PRO A 111 -12.48 -28.24 0.17
N ASN A 112 -12.80 -28.79 1.35
CA ASN A 112 -14.14 -28.75 1.94
C ASN A 112 -14.33 -27.59 2.94
N ILE A 113 -13.28 -26.79 3.19
CA ILE A 113 -13.34 -25.65 4.11
C ILE A 113 -13.41 -24.37 3.27
N PRO A 114 -14.51 -23.62 3.34
CA PRO A 114 -14.67 -22.42 2.54
C PRO A 114 -13.68 -21.33 2.99
N ILE A 115 -13.18 -20.56 2.01
CA ILE A 115 -12.47 -19.32 2.28
C ILE A 115 -13.51 -18.20 2.28
N THR A 116 -13.47 -17.33 3.29
CA THR A 116 -14.43 -16.24 3.46
C THR A 116 -13.73 -14.88 3.33
N ILE A 117 -14.50 -13.82 3.13
CA ILE A 117 -13.94 -12.46 3.07
C ILE A 117 -13.27 -12.09 4.41
N ARG A 118 -13.83 -12.55 5.54
CA ARG A 118 -13.19 -12.41 6.86
C ARG A 118 -11.77 -12.99 6.83
N HIS A 119 -11.60 -14.20 6.33
CA HIS A 119 -10.29 -14.84 6.24
C HIS A 119 -9.30 -14.05 5.37
N LEU A 120 -9.77 -13.46 4.27
CA LEU A 120 -8.94 -12.64 3.38
C LEU A 120 -8.44 -11.37 4.08
N LEU A 121 -9.33 -10.66 4.79
CA LEU A 121 -9.00 -9.40 5.47
C LEU A 121 -8.20 -9.61 6.77
N SER A 122 -8.39 -10.74 7.47
CA SER A 122 -7.67 -11.06 8.70
C SER A 122 -6.40 -11.87 8.48
N HIS A 123 -5.97 -12.08 7.24
CA HIS A 123 -4.78 -12.88 6.92
C HIS A 123 -4.85 -14.33 7.44
N THR A 124 -6.04 -14.94 7.46
CA THR A 124 -6.23 -16.34 7.93
C THR A 124 -6.70 -17.29 6.84
N ALA A 125 -6.64 -16.89 5.57
CA ALA A 125 -7.12 -17.69 4.44
C ALA A 125 -6.28 -18.94 4.10
N GLY A 126 -5.16 -19.17 4.78
CA GLY A 126 -4.20 -20.22 4.41
C GLY A 126 -3.35 -19.88 3.18
N ILE A 127 -3.37 -18.63 2.71
CA ILE A 127 -2.58 -18.18 1.56
C ILE A 127 -1.21 -17.71 2.06
N LYS A 128 -0.15 -18.40 1.63
CA LYS A 128 1.23 -18.07 1.99
C LYS A 128 1.68 -16.81 1.26
N SER A 129 2.51 -15.96 1.89
CA SER A 129 3.24 -14.93 1.16
C SER A 129 4.47 -15.52 0.47
N ASN A 130 4.65 -15.15 -0.79
CA ASN A 130 5.76 -15.54 -1.63
C ASN A 130 6.28 -14.26 -2.27
N PHE A 131 7.09 -13.53 -1.49
CA PHE A 131 7.65 -12.26 -1.91
C PHE A 131 8.35 -12.36 -3.26
N GLU A 132 9.08 -13.42 -3.57
CA GLU A 132 9.75 -13.56 -4.87
C GLU A 132 8.77 -13.60 -6.04
N GLU A 133 7.63 -14.28 -5.91
CA GLU A 133 6.59 -14.26 -6.95
C GLU A 133 5.83 -12.94 -6.98
N GLU A 134 5.50 -12.37 -5.81
CA GLU A 134 4.83 -11.07 -5.69
C GLU A 134 5.68 -9.95 -6.32
N LEU A 135 7.01 -9.98 -6.12
CA LEU A 135 7.95 -9.00 -6.62
C LEU A 135 8.05 -9.01 -8.16
N LYS A 136 7.75 -10.12 -8.84
CA LYS A 136 7.70 -10.17 -10.32
C LYS A 136 6.59 -9.32 -10.94
N HIS A 137 5.64 -8.86 -10.15
CA HIS A 137 4.56 -7.98 -10.59
C HIS A 137 4.84 -6.50 -10.35
N PHE A 138 6.06 -6.16 -9.92
CA PHE A 138 6.54 -4.80 -10.11
C PHE A 138 6.79 -4.60 -11.60
N LYS A 139 6.19 -3.57 -12.19
CA LYS A 139 6.24 -3.32 -13.63
C LYS A 139 6.71 -1.89 -13.89
N PRO A 140 8.01 -1.70 -14.11
CA PRO A 140 8.55 -0.48 -14.68
C PRO A 140 7.86 -0.21 -16.01
N ASN A 141 7.36 1.01 -16.19
CA ASN A 141 6.62 1.39 -17.39
C ASN A 141 5.30 0.62 -17.54
N ASP A 142 4.64 0.25 -16.44
CA ASP A 142 3.21 -0.11 -16.51
C ASP A 142 2.52 0.93 -17.39
N ASP A 143 1.93 0.47 -18.49
CA ASP A 143 1.57 1.28 -19.67
C ASP A 143 0.37 2.21 -19.43
N PHE A 144 0.12 2.48 -18.15
CA PHE A 144 -0.92 3.31 -17.60
C PHE A 144 -2.33 2.72 -17.75
N THR A 145 -2.46 1.47 -18.22
CA THR A 145 -3.77 0.92 -18.57
C THR A 145 -4.04 -0.49 -18.06
N GLN A 146 -4.56 -0.52 -16.83
CA GLN A 146 -5.40 -1.59 -16.25
C GLN A 146 -4.66 -2.87 -15.80
N THR A 147 -4.58 -3.01 -14.49
CA THR A 147 -4.29 -4.30 -13.86
C THR A 147 -5.42 -5.30 -14.11
N ASN A 148 -5.09 -6.48 -14.64
CA ASN A 148 -6.00 -7.63 -14.63
C ASN A 148 -5.79 -8.45 -13.35
N LEU A 149 -6.53 -8.11 -12.29
CA LEU A 149 -6.40 -8.76 -10.98
C LEU A 149 -6.75 -10.24 -11.02
N THR A 150 -7.78 -10.63 -11.78
CA THR A 150 -8.18 -12.03 -12.01
C THR A 150 -6.99 -12.87 -12.47
N LYS A 151 -6.25 -12.42 -13.49
CA LYS A 151 -5.11 -13.14 -14.07
C LYS A 151 -3.97 -13.27 -13.07
N ILE A 152 -3.63 -12.18 -12.38
CA ILE A 152 -2.51 -12.14 -11.43
C ILE A 152 -2.79 -13.07 -10.25
N ILE A 153 -3.96 -12.91 -9.63
CA ILE A 153 -4.34 -13.68 -8.44
C ILE A 153 -4.53 -15.16 -8.79
N SER A 154 -5.20 -15.50 -9.90
CA SER A 154 -5.36 -16.89 -10.32
C SER A 154 -4.03 -17.57 -10.58
N LYS A 155 -3.09 -16.89 -11.24
CA LYS A 155 -1.73 -17.43 -11.47
C LYS A 155 -1.04 -17.78 -10.15
N TYR A 156 -1.14 -16.88 -9.16
CA TYR A 156 -0.54 -17.09 -7.85
C TYR A 156 -1.18 -18.26 -7.09
N LEU A 157 -2.52 -18.30 -7.04
CA LEU A 157 -3.27 -19.29 -6.27
C LEU A 157 -3.27 -20.69 -6.90
N ASN A 158 -3.03 -20.81 -8.20
CA ASN A 158 -2.89 -22.11 -8.87
C ASN A 158 -1.62 -22.89 -8.47
N ASN A 159 -0.64 -22.22 -7.85
CA ASN A 159 0.55 -22.90 -7.35
C ASN A 159 0.33 -23.42 -5.93
N LYS A 160 0.35 -24.75 -5.74
CA LYS A 160 0.20 -25.39 -4.43
C LYS A 160 1.24 -24.93 -3.39
N SER A 161 2.44 -24.50 -3.79
CA SER A 161 3.45 -24.00 -2.84
C SER A 161 3.09 -22.67 -2.19
N ASN A 162 2.08 -21.98 -2.71
CA ASN A 162 1.59 -20.70 -2.21
C ASN A 162 0.45 -20.86 -1.18
N TRP A 163 0.22 -22.09 -0.71
CA TRP A 163 -0.75 -22.42 0.33
C TRP A 163 -0.06 -22.98 1.56
N LEU A 164 -0.63 -22.70 2.73
CA LEU A 164 -0.21 -23.25 4.00
C LEU A 164 -0.77 -24.67 4.21
N SER A 165 -0.20 -25.40 5.17
CA SER A 165 -0.71 -26.70 5.60
C SER A 165 -1.96 -26.58 6.45
N GLU A 166 -2.14 -25.48 7.15
CA GLU A 166 -3.26 -25.23 8.05
C GLU A 166 -4.52 -24.83 7.28
N SER A 167 -5.70 -25.19 7.81
CA SER A 167 -6.96 -24.82 7.17
C SER A 167 -7.26 -23.33 7.30
N PRO A 168 -8.07 -22.77 6.37
CA PRO A 168 -8.59 -21.42 6.50
C PRO A 168 -9.21 -21.18 7.88
N GLY A 169 -8.91 -20.02 8.49
CA GLY A 169 -9.39 -19.60 9.80
C GLY A 169 -8.49 -19.96 10.99
N ASN A 170 -7.55 -20.89 10.85
CA ASN A 170 -6.80 -21.42 12.00
C ASN A 170 -5.54 -20.66 12.38
N VAL A 171 -4.81 -20.10 11.40
CA VAL A 171 -3.55 -19.39 11.64
C VAL A 171 -3.53 -18.07 10.91
N THR A 172 -2.93 -17.06 11.55
CA THR A 172 -2.68 -15.77 10.91
C THR A 172 -1.33 -15.83 10.19
N HIS A 173 -1.35 -15.57 8.89
CA HIS A 173 -0.16 -15.48 8.05
C HIS A 173 -0.33 -14.33 7.07
N TYR A 174 0.50 -13.29 7.26
CA TYR A 174 0.46 -12.10 6.41
C TYR A 174 0.63 -12.47 4.93
N SER A 175 -0.24 -11.91 4.09
CA SER A 175 -0.25 -12.13 2.64
C SER A 175 -0.82 -10.91 1.94
N ASN A 176 -0.18 -10.47 0.86
CA ASN A 176 -0.73 -9.42 0.01
C ASN A 176 -1.84 -9.93 -0.93
N ILE A 177 -1.88 -11.25 -1.19
CA ILE A 177 -2.83 -11.87 -2.11
C ILE A 177 -4.22 -11.97 -1.49
N GLY A 178 -4.34 -12.27 -0.19
CA GLY A 178 -5.65 -12.31 0.49
C GLY A 178 -6.45 -11.01 0.33
N PRO A 179 -5.93 -9.85 0.79
CA PRO A 179 -6.58 -8.57 0.58
C PRO A 179 -6.75 -8.19 -0.90
N SER A 180 -5.81 -8.54 -1.78
CA SER A 180 -5.97 -8.27 -3.22
C SER A 180 -7.12 -9.08 -3.84
N LEU A 181 -7.38 -10.30 -3.34
CA LEU A 181 -8.56 -11.09 -3.71
C LEU A 181 -9.84 -10.46 -3.18
N ALA A 182 -9.82 -9.85 -1.99
CA ALA A 182 -10.96 -9.07 -1.50
C ALA A 182 -11.23 -7.83 -2.39
N ALA A 183 -10.18 -7.15 -2.86
CA ALA A 183 -10.31 -6.07 -3.84
C ALA A 183 -10.91 -6.55 -5.18
N LEU A 184 -10.50 -7.74 -5.66
CA LEU A 184 -11.10 -8.34 -6.85
C LEU A 184 -12.58 -8.69 -6.66
N ILE A 185 -12.98 -9.16 -5.47
CA ILE A 185 -14.40 -9.41 -5.15
C ILE A 185 -15.21 -8.11 -5.23
N VAL A 186 -14.65 -6.97 -4.77
CA VAL A 186 -15.26 -5.65 -4.97
C VAL A 186 -15.48 -5.37 -6.46
N GLU A 187 -14.52 -5.71 -7.33
CA GLU A 187 -14.68 -5.52 -8.78
C GLU A 187 -15.83 -6.36 -9.35
N HIS A 188 -15.90 -7.64 -8.99
CA HIS A 188 -16.94 -8.55 -9.48
C HIS A 188 -18.34 -8.13 -9.03
N VAL A 189 -18.49 -7.72 -7.78
CA VAL A 189 -19.81 -7.38 -7.22
C VAL A 189 -20.32 -6.02 -7.70
N THR A 190 -19.41 -5.08 -8.01
CA THR A 190 -19.78 -3.71 -8.38
C THR A 190 -19.68 -3.43 -9.88
N ASN A 191 -19.02 -4.31 -10.63
CA ASN A 191 -18.66 -4.10 -12.03
C ASN A 191 -17.87 -2.80 -12.28
N MET A 192 -17.10 -2.36 -11.27
CA MET A 192 -16.13 -1.25 -11.35
C MET A 192 -14.74 -1.80 -11.09
N SER A 193 -13.69 -1.20 -11.66
CA SER A 193 -12.35 -1.53 -11.16
C SER A 193 -12.22 -1.11 -9.70
N PHE A 194 -11.34 -1.78 -8.94
CA PHE A 194 -11.19 -1.50 -7.52
C PHE A 194 -10.74 -0.05 -7.29
N GLU A 195 -9.85 0.43 -8.16
CA GLU A 195 -9.43 1.84 -8.18
C GLU A 195 -10.62 2.78 -8.43
N GLN A 196 -11.50 2.49 -9.39
CA GLN A 196 -12.69 3.30 -9.64
C GLN A 196 -13.62 3.31 -8.42
N TYR A 197 -13.78 2.17 -7.75
CA TYR A 197 -14.57 2.09 -6.52
C TYR A 197 -13.99 2.99 -5.43
N VAL A 198 -12.68 2.89 -5.16
CA VAL A 198 -12.01 3.73 -4.16
C VAL A 198 -12.12 5.22 -4.51
N GLN A 199 -11.90 5.58 -5.78
CA GLN A 199 -12.04 6.97 -6.23
C GLN A 199 -13.46 7.51 -6.01
N ASN A 200 -14.49 6.76 -6.44
CA ASN A 200 -15.86 7.25 -6.46
C ASN A 200 -16.56 7.19 -5.11
N ASN A 201 -16.30 6.13 -4.32
CA ASN A 201 -17.05 5.81 -3.12
C ASN A 201 -16.31 6.11 -1.82
N ILE A 202 -14.99 6.35 -1.88
CA ILE A 202 -14.17 6.70 -0.71
C ILE A 202 -13.55 8.09 -0.90
N LEU A 203 -12.62 8.26 -1.82
CA LEU A 203 -11.82 9.49 -1.93
C LEU A 203 -12.66 10.72 -2.29
N LYS A 204 -13.53 10.61 -3.30
CA LYS A 204 -14.43 11.71 -3.67
C LYS A 204 -15.42 12.09 -2.56
N ARG A 205 -15.79 11.15 -1.69
CA ARG A 205 -16.67 11.44 -0.54
C ARG A 205 -15.96 12.23 0.57
N LEU A 206 -14.63 12.22 0.54
CA LEU A 206 -13.75 12.96 1.44
C LEU A 206 -13.17 14.21 0.78
N ASP A 207 -13.70 14.62 -0.38
CA ASP A 207 -13.21 15.73 -1.20
C ASP A 207 -11.70 15.62 -1.57
N ILE A 208 -11.19 14.39 -1.69
CA ILE A 208 -9.82 14.11 -2.14
C ILE A 208 -9.84 13.89 -3.65
N ASP A 209 -9.12 14.72 -4.41
CA ASP A 209 -9.07 14.62 -5.87
C ASP A 209 -8.17 13.46 -6.35
N LYS A 210 -8.47 12.93 -7.53
CA LYS A 210 -7.69 11.84 -8.16
C LYS A 210 -6.22 12.18 -8.41
N ASN A 211 -5.84 13.46 -8.46
CA ASN A 211 -4.45 13.90 -8.60
C ASN A 211 -3.77 14.09 -7.21
N GLU A 212 -4.50 13.90 -6.12
CA GLU A 212 -3.98 13.91 -4.73
C GLU A 212 -3.87 12.52 -4.14
N ALA A 213 -4.72 11.59 -4.58
CA ALA A 213 -4.67 10.19 -4.19
C ALA A 213 -5.06 9.26 -5.34
N ALA A 214 -4.21 8.29 -5.67
CA ALA A 214 -4.48 7.30 -6.73
C ALA A 214 -3.55 6.09 -6.63
N TYR A 215 -3.96 4.97 -7.25
CA TYR A 215 -3.14 3.77 -7.34
C TYR A 215 -2.12 3.88 -8.48
N ARG A 216 -2.51 4.44 -9.62
CA ARG A 216 -1.65 4.53 -10.82
C ARG A 216 -0.81 5.79 -10.83
N ILE A 217 0.39 5.68 -11.39
CA ILE A 217 1.28 6.82 -11.60
C ILE A 217 0.73 7.78 -12.67
N SER A 218 -0.05 7.30 -13.65
CA SER A 218 -0.67 8.17 -14.68
C SER A 218 -1.56 9.25 -14.09
N ASN A 219 -2.23 8.97 -12.97
CA ASN A 219 -3.04 9.95 -12.27
C ASN A 219 -2.21 11.13 -11.74
N PHE A 220 -0.89 10.99 -11.67
CA PHE A 220 0.04 12.02 -11.22
C PHE A 220 0.85 12.65 -12.37
N GLU A 221 0.49 12.47 -13.65
CA GLU A 221 1.27 13.00 -14.78
C GLU A 221 1.56 14.51 -14.65
N ARG A 222 0.55 15.30 -14.28
CA ARG A 222 0.67 16.76 -14.05
C ARG A 222 1.36 17.13 -12.73
N ARG A 223 1.58 16.14 -11.87
CA ARG A 223 2.14 16.27 -10.52
C ARG A 223 3.33 15.34 -10.31
N LYS A 224 4.03 14.94 -11.39
CA LYS A 224 5.14 13.99 -11.30
C LYS A 224 6.24 14.46 -10.35
N LYS A 225 6.53 15.77 -10.35
CA LYS A 225 7.49 16.41 -9.43
C LYS A 225 7.11 16.25 -7.96
N ASP A 226 5.84 16.00 -7.65
CA ASP A 226 5.31 15.90 -6.29
C ASP A 226 5.38 14.48 -5.72
N LEU A 227 5.70 13.48 -6.54
CA LEU A 227 5.99 12.13 -6.09
C LEU A 227 7.31 12.13 -5.31
N VAL A 228 7.27 11.64 -4.08
CA VAL A 228 8.46 11.50 -3.25
C VAL A 228 9.31 10.36 -3.80
N GLU A 229 10.60 10.63 -3.98
CA GLU A 229 11.56 9.68 -4.50
C GLU A 229 11.95 8.63 -3.45
N HIS A 230 12.35 7.45 -3.89
CA HIS A 230 12.65 6.32 -3.01
C HIS A 230 14.15 6.06 -2.99
N PHE A 231 14.73 6.13 -1.79
CA PHE A 231 16.15 5.89 -1.58
C PHE A 231 16.37 4.88 -0.46
N ILE A 232 17.46 4.14 -0.57
CA ILE A 232 17.99 3.29 0.50
C ILE A 232 19.44 3.72 0.78
N TYR A 233 19.78 3.83 2.06
CA TYR A 233 21.14 4.11 2.51
C TYR A 233 21.85 2.81 2.90
N ASN A 234 23.04 2.58 2.34
CA ASN A 234 24.02 1.56 2.71
C ASN A 234 23.40 0.18 3.08
N SER A 235 22.71 -0.45 2.10
CA SER A 235 22.03 -1.73 2.33
C SER A 235 22.84 -2.90 1.77
N SER A 236 23.36 -3.73 2.67
CA SER A 236 24.08 -4.98 2.34
C SER A 236 23.22 -6.03 1.64
N TRP A 237 21.89 -5.87 1.66
CA TRP A 237 20.95 -6.78 0.98
C TRP A 237 20.69 -6.39 -0.48
N LEU A 238 21.27 -5.28 -0.96
CA LEU A 238 21.00 -4.70 -2.27
C LEU A 238 21.24 -5.68 -3.41
N GLU A 239 22.42 -6.29 -3.50
CA GLU A 239 22.75 -7.17 -4.64
C GLU A 239 21.75 -8.32 -4.76
N LYS A 240 21.36 -8.91 -3.63
CA LYS A 240 20.36 -9.97 -3.59
C LYS A 240 19.00 -9.45 -4.07
N PHE A 241 18.60 -8.26 -3.65
CA PHE A 241 17.31 -7.68 -4.02
C PHE A 241 17.25 -7.27 -5.49
N GLN A 242 18.31 -6.64 -6.03
CA GLN A 242 18.43 -6.30 -7.44
C GLN A 242 18.43 -7.55 -8.33
N ASN A 243 19.05 -8.66 -7.89
CA ASN A 243 19.00 -9.92 -8.63
C ASN A 243 17.61 -10.57 -8.63
N LEU A 244 16.85 -10.44 -7.54
CA LEU A 244 15.49 -10.97 -7.43
C LEU A 244 14.47 -10.13 -8.21
N VAL A 245 14.71 -8.82 -8.30
CA VAL A 245 13.75 -7.84 -8.82
C VAL A 245 14.45 -6.82 -9.73
N PRO A 246 15.12 -7.27 -10.82
CA PRO A 246 15.93 -6.40 -11.67
C PRO A 246 15.16 -5.22 -12.24
N GLN A 247 13.85 -5.38 -12.38
CA GLN A 247 12.92 -4.37 -12.85
C GLN A 247 12.89 -3.11 -11.96
N LEU A 248 13.17 -3.18 -10.66
CA LEU A 248 13.21 -1.98 -9.82
C LEU A 248 14.30 -0.97 -10.25
N ASN A 249 15.26 -1.43 -11.06
CA ASN A 249 16.33 -0.64 -11.66
C ASN A 249 17.06 0.22 -10.61
N ILE A 250 17.53 -0.42 -9.54
CA ILE A 250 18.18 0.29 -8.46
C ILE A 250 19.53 0.80 -8.98
N ILE A 251 19.73 2.11 -8.87
CA ILE A 251 20.95 2.77 -9.34
C ILE A 251 21.62 3.53 -8.19
N GLN A 252 22.95 3.57 -8.23
CA GLN A 252 23.71 4.41 -7.33
C GLN A 252 23.44 5.88 -7.64
N ALA A 253 23.25 6.69 -6.60
CA ALA A 253 22.97 8.10 -6.79
C ALA A 253 24.22 8.88 -7.23
N SER A 254 24.03 9.89 -8.07
CA SER A 254 25.08 10.55 -8.86
C SER A 254 26.26 11.10 -8.04
N ASN A 255 26.02 11.48 -6.78
CA ASN A 255 26.98 12.17 -5.91
C ASN A 255 27.19 11.44 -4.56
N SER A 256 26.85 10.14 -4.45
CA SER A 256 27.10 9.36 -3.23
C SER A 256 27.25 7.87 -3.54
N SER A 257 28.18 7.20 -2.86
CA SER A 257 28.31 5.74 -2.87
C SER A 257 27.30 5.02 -1.99
N ASP A 258 26.74 5.73 -1.03
CA ASP A 258 25.97 5.09 0.04
C ASP A 258 24.47 5.15 -0.26
N TRP A 259 24.03 6.11 -1.07
CA TRP A 259 22.64 6.27 -1.47
C TRP A 259 22.31 5.55 -2.76
N LEU A 260 21.24 4.78 -2.72
CA LEU A 260 20.72 3.99 -3.83
C LEU A 260 19.32 4.48 -4.15
N TYR A 261 19.11 4.90 -5.39
CA TYR A 261 17.83 5.38 -5.89
C TYR A 261 17.03 4.23 -6.50
N ILE A 262 15.74 4.16 -6.19
CA ILE A 262 14.81 3.14 -6.68
C ILE A 262 13.72 3.80 -7.52
N PRO A 263 13.93 3.97 -8.85
CA PRO A 263 13.03 4.73 -9.70
C PRO A 263 11.62 4.13 -9.78
N HIS A 264 11.50 2.80 -9.74
CA HIS A 264 10.23 2.10 -9.96
C HIS A 264 9.63 1.52 -8.68
N TYR A 265 10.02 2.05 -7.52
CA TYR A 265 9.45 1.58 -6.27
C TYR A 265 7.95 1.88 -6.18
N GLY A 266 7.17 0.85 -5.80
CA GLY A 266 5.72 0.93 -5.70
C GLY A 266 4.98 0.90 -7.05
N GLU A 267 5.66 0.76 -8.19
CA GLU A 267 5.04 0.47 -9.49
C GLU A 267 4.59 -0.99 -9.51
N SER A 268 3.45 -1.26 -8.89
CA SER A 268 2.87 -2.60 -8.78
C SER A 268 1.39 -2.59 -9.11
N ASP A 269 1.00 -3.64 -9.82
CA ASP A 269 -0.38 -4.00 -10.11
C ASP A 269 -1.21 -4.31 -8.84
N TYR A 270 -0.59 -4.49 -7.67
CA TYR A 270 -1.33 -4.91 -6.48
C TYR A 270 -2.01 -3.76 -5.71
N PRO A 271 -3.34 -3.79 -5.53
CA PRO A 271 -4.07 -2.76 -4.77
C PRO A 271 -3.73 -2.79 -3.27
N SER A 272 -3.08 -3.86 -2.80
CA SER A 272 -2.71 -4.03 -1.40
C SER A 272 -1.45 -3.25 -0.99
N GLY A 273 -0.80 -2.53 -1.92
CA GLY A 273 0.45 -1.81 -1.65
C GLY A 273 0.68 -0.51 -2.42
N SER A 274 -0.06 -0.25 -3.50
CA SER A 274 0.29 0.80 -4.47
C SER A 274 -0.49 2.11 -4.35
N LEU A 275 -1.40 2.26 -3.37
CA LEU A 275 -2.08 3.54 -3.17
C LEU A 275 -1.04 4.61 -2.83
N ARG A 276 -1.14 5.76 -3.51
CA ARG A 276 -0.33 6.93 -3.25
C ARG A 276 -1.20 8.08 -2.82
N MET A 277 -0.77 8.84 -1.83
CA MET A 277 -1.44 10.09 -1.44
C MET A 277 -0.54 10.99 -0.61
N SER A 278 -0.98 12.23 -0.40
CA SER A 278 -0.36 13.12 0.56
C SER A 278 -0.65 12.71 2.00
N ALA A 279 0.23 13.09 2.93
CA ALA A 279 -0.02 12.86 4.36
C ALA A 279 -1.29 13.56 4.83
N ARG A 280 -1.63 14.74 4.26
CA ARG A 280 -2.86 15.46 4.58
C ARG A 280 -4.11 14.72 4.08
N SER A 281 -4.07 14.15 2.89
CA SER A 281 -5.16 13.32 2.37
C SER A 281 -5.36 12.06 3.22
N LEU A 282 -4.28 11.44 3.68
CA LEU A 282 -4.36 10.32 4.63
C LEU A 282 -4.95 10.76 5.98
N ALA A 283 -4.56 11.93 6.46
CA ALA A 283 -5.08 12.50 7.71
C ALA A 283 -6.58 12.81 7.64
N ILE A 284 -7.11 13.20 6.47
CA ILE A 284 -8.55 13.36 6.21
C ILE A 284 -9.25 12.00 6.23
N PHE A 285 -8.66 10.98 5.62
CA PHE A 285 -9.22 9.61 5.64
C PHE A 285 -9.31 9.00 7.04
N LEU A 286 -8.42 9.40 7.96
CA LEU A 286 -8.39 8.89 9.34
C LEU A 286 -9.37 9.60 10.30
N GLN A 287 -9.99 10.70 9.89
CA GLN A 287 -10.96 11.47 10.68
C GLN A 287 -12.38 10.93 10.50
#